data_AF-A0A925EE64-F1
#
_entry.id   AF-A0A925EE64-F1
#
_cell.length_a   1.000
_cell.length_b   1.000
_cell.length_c   1.000
_cell.angle_alpha   90.00
_cell.angle_beta   90.00
_cell.angle_gamma   90.00
#
_symmetry.space_group_name_H-M   'P 1'
#
loop_
_entity.id
_entity.type
_entity.pdbx_description
1 polymer ?
#
loop_
_entity_poly.entity_id
_entity_poly.type
_entity_poly.pdbx_seq_one_letter_code
_entity_poly.pdbx_strand_id
1 'polypeptide(L)'
;MYTYTWKKYLPVIKILLKRSATADQSVSLNRTDFEKTTKLRKPACSFAVEIVRGRLNAINQSVPAKDLLGIMHEDESVKTLLRQHHYAISLNSDFLLSIKDITPPPESEEEEVEEK
;
A
#
# COMPACT_ATOMS: atom_id res chain seq x y z
N MET A 1 -11.15 -0.26 -10.25
CA MET A 1 -11.34 -1.57 -10.94
C MET A 1 -11.23 -2.76 -9.98
N TYR A 2 -10.29 -2.77 -9.03
CA TYR A 2 -10.05 -3.89 -8.10
C TYR A 2 -10.66 -3.70 -6.70
N THR A 3 -11.51 -2.70 -6.51
CA THR A 3 -12.08 -2.29 -5.22
C THR A 3 -12.73 -3.44 -4.45
N TYR A 4 -13.51 -4.31 -5.11
CA TYR A 4 -14.15 -5.45 -4.45
C TYR A 4 -13.13 -6.49 -3.94
N THR A 5 -12.15 -6.85 -4.78
CA THR A 5 -11.06 -7.75 -4.39
C THR A 5 -10.26 -7.15 -3.23
N TRP A 6 -9.95 -5.86 -3.29
CA TRP A 6 -9.23 -5.20 -2.21
C TRP A 6 -10.02 -5.16 -0.90
N LYS A 7 -11.33 -4.90 -0.95
CA LYS A 7 -12.20 -4.94 0.25
C LYS A 7 -12.18 -6.30 0.93
N LYS A 8 -12.14 -7.40 0.16
CA LYS A 8 -12.00 -8.77 0.69
C LYS A 8 -10.69 -8.95 1.48
N TYR A 9 -9.60 -8.33 1.01
CA TYR A 9 -8.28 -8.43 1.65
C TYR A 9 -8.01 -7.36 2.71
N LEU A 10 -8.88 -6.35 2.86
CA LEU A 10 -8.69 -5.24 3.79
C LEU A 10 -8.42 -5.69 5.25
N PRO A 11 -9.11 -6.71 5.82
CA PRO A 11 -8.79 -7.20 7.16
C PRO A 11 -7.35 -7.72 7.28
N VAL A 12 -6.87 -8.42 6.24
CA VAL A 12 -5.49 -8.94 6.20
C VAL A 12 -4.50 -7.78 6.06
N ILE A 13 -4.75 -6.84 5.15
CA ILE A 13 -3.91 -5.65 4.96
C ILE A 13 -3.79 -4.85 6.26
N LYS A 14 -4.89 -4.67 6.99
CA LYS A 14 -4.91 -4.00 8.30
C LYS A 14 -4.02 -4.69 9.32
N ILE A 15 -4.01 -6.03 9.34
CA ILE A 15 -3.12 -6.81 10.22
C ILE A 15 -1.65 -6.62 9.81
N LEU A 16 -1.36 -6.68 8.50
CA LEU A 16 0.01 -6.52 7.99
C LEU A 16 0.56 -5.12 8.30
N LEU A 17 -0.23 -4.05 8.14
CA LEU A 17 0.18 -2.70 8.54
C LEU A 17 0.58 -2.64 10.01
N LYS A 18 -0.27 -3.16 10.91
CA LYS A 18 0.02 -3.18 12.35
C LYS A 18 1.29 -3.97 12.68
N ARG A 19 1.50 -5.11 12.02
CA ARG A 19 2.68 -5.96 12.24
C ARG A 19 3.95 -5.38 11.59
N SER A 20 3.80 -4.54 10.56
CA SER A 20 4.92 -3.92 9.86
C SER A 20 5.72 -2.95 10.74
N ALA A 21 5.13 -2.45 11.83
CA ALA A 21 5.83 -1.70 12.86
C ALA A 21 6.96 -2.50 13.57
N THR A 22 6.96 -3.83 13.47
CA THR A 22 7.97 -4.69 14.10
C THR A 22 8.88 -5.38 13.08
N ALA A 23 8.35 -5.76 11.92
CA ALA A 23 9.12 -6.45 10.88
C ALA A 23 8.43 -6.33 9.53
N ASP A 24 9.19 -6.42 8.44
CA ASP A 24 8.66 -6.51 7.08
C ASP A 24 7.58 -7.60 6.97
N GLN A 25 6.44 -7.25 6.38
CA GLN A 25 5.32 -8.16 6.22
C GLN A 25 5.12 -8.50 4.75
N SER A 26 4.80 -9.76 4.46
CA SER A 26 4.37 -10.17 3.13
C SER A 26 3.27 -11.23 3.20
N VAL A 27 2.40 -11.24 2.20
CA VAL A 27 1.35 -12.24 2.05
C VAL A 27 1.12 -12.57 0.58
N SER A 28 0.94 -13.85 0.28
CA SER A 28 0.55 -14.30 -1.05
C SER A 28 -0.96 -14.11 -1.23
N LEU A 29 -1.34 -13.35 -2.25
CA LEU A 29 -2.74 -13.16 -2.63
C LEU A 29 -3.15 -14.18 -3.69
N ASN A 30 -4.45 -14.49 -3.75
CA ASN A 30 -4.95 -15.42 -4.74
C ASN A 30 -5.09 -14.72 -6.09
N ARG A 31 -4.26 -15.12 -7.06
CA ARG A 31 -4.33 -14.64 -8.44
C ARG A 31 -5.75 -14.70 -9.04
N THR A 32 -6.48 -15.79 -8.80
CA THR A 32 -7.84 -15.99 -9.31
C THR A 32 -8.83 -14.91 -8.82
N ASP A 33 -8.62 -14.34 -7.63
CA ASP A 33 -9.45 -13.25 -7.11
C ASP A 33 -9.24 -11.92 -7.86
N PHE A 34 -8.09 -11.74 -8.51
CA PHE A 34 -7.80 -10.58 -9.36
C PHE A 34 -8.18 -10.81 -10.81
N GLU A 35 -8.00 -12.03 -11.32
CA GLU A 35 -8.42 -12.42 -12.68
C GLU A 35 -9.94 -12.37 -12.84
N LYS A 36 -10.73 -12.81 -11.85
CA LYS A 36 -12.21 -12.73 -11.90
C LYS A 36 -12.73 -11.29 -11.99
N THR A 37 -11.99 -10.34 -11.44
CA THR A 37 -12.39 -8.93 -11.36
C THR A 37 -12.00 -8.15 -12.62
N THR A 38 -11.12 -8.70 -13.47
CA THR A 38 -10.71 -8.08 -14.73
C THR A 38 -11.17 -8.90 -15.95
N LYS A 39 -11.51 -8.22 -17.05
CA LYS A 39 -11.72 -8.89 -18.35
C LYS A 39 -10.41 -9.12 -19.10
N LEU A 40 -9.27 -8.70 -18.56
CA LEU A 40 -7.95 -8.84 -19.20
C LEU A 40 -7.37 -10.23 -18.99
N ARG A 41 -6.86 -10.83 -20.08
CA ARG A 41 -6.21 -12.14 -20.12
C ARG A 41 -4.90 -12.21 -19.31
N LYS A 42 -4.30 -11.06 -18.97
CA LYS A 42 -3.16 -10.91 -18.06
C LYS A 42 -3.35 -9.64 -17.21
N PRO A 43 -3.87 -9.74 -15.99
CA PRO A 43 -3.91 -8.58 -15.10
C PRO A 43 -2.49 -8.12 -14.76
N ALA A 44 -2.08 -6.97 -15.27
CA ALA A 44 -0.89 -6.26 -14.77
C ALA A 44 -1.28 -5.59 -13.44
N CYS A 45 -1.31 -6.38 -12.36
CA CYS A 45 -1.60 -5.90 -11.01
C CYS A 45 -0.35 -5.52 -10.22
N SER A 46 0.84 -5.67 -10.79
CA SER A 46 2.08 -5.36 -10.09
C SER A 46 2.29 -3.86 -9.93
N PHE A 47 2.70 -3.44 -8.74
CA PHE A 47 3.05 -2.06 -8.45
C PHE A 47 4.04 -2.00 -7.28
N ALA A 48 4.75 -0.87 -7.17
CA ALA A 48 5.49 -0.52 -5.98
C ALA A 48 5.21 0.95 -5.72
N VAL A 49 4.68 1.24 -4.54
CA VAL A 49 4.31 2.60 -4.13
C VAL A 49 4.68 2.84 -2.69
N GLU A 50 4.98 4.09 -2.38
CA GLU A 50 5.12 4.57 -1.01
C GLU A 50 3.87 5.34 -0.62
N ILE A 51 3.46 5.22 0.64
CA ILE A 51 2.39 6.00 1.23
C ILE A 51 3.00 6.83 2.35
N VAL A 52 2.97 8.15 2.16
CA VAL A 52 3.52 9.14 3.09
C VAL A 52 2.36 10.02 3.55
N ARG A 53 2.11 10.06 4.87
CA ARG A 53 1.03 10.85 5.49
C ARG A 53 -0.35 10.60 4.83
N GLY A 54 -0.62 9.35 4.46
CA GLY A 54 -1.87 8.92 3.82
C GLY A 54 -1.99 9.22 2.34
N ARG A 55 -0.91 9.64 1.66
CA ARG A 55 -0.89 9.93 0.21
C ARG A 55 0.16 9.08 -0.49
N LEU A 56 -0.14 8.69 -1.73
CA LEU A 56 0.83 7.96 -2.57
C LEU A 56 1.98 8.90 -2.98
N ASN A 57 3.21 8.51 -2.64
CA ASN A 57 4.45 9.22 -2.95
C ASN A 57 5.20 8.66 -4.19
N ALA A 58 4.54 7.83 -5.00
CA ALA A 58 5.21 7.11 -6.09
C ALA A 58 4.96 7.68 -7.50
N ILE A 59 6.00 7.59 -8.34
CA ILE A 59 6.03 7.98 -9.76
C ILE A 59 5.05 7.13 -10.62
N ASN A 60 4.75 5.90 -10.19
CA ASN A 60 3.84 4.98 -10.88
C ASN A 60 2.56 4.74 -10.07
N GLN A 61 1.64 5.69 -10.11
CA GLN A 61 0.31 5.56 -9.51
C GLN A 61 -0.58 4.63 -10.35
N SER A 62 -0.27 3.34 -10.34
CA SER A 62 -1.06 2.33 -11.04
C SER A 62 -2.51 2.30 -10.53
N VAL A 63 -3.45 1.96 -11.41
CA VAL A 63 -4.86 1.77 -11.05
C VAL A 63 -5.05 0.85 -9.83
N PRO A 64 -4.41 -0.34 -9.73
CA PRO A 64 -4.57 -1.19 -8.55
C PRO A 64 -4.06 -0.55 -7.26
N ALA A 65 -2.98 0.25 -7.31
CA ALA A 65 -2.48 0.99 -6.14
C ALA A 65 -3.42 2.12 -5.70
N LYS A 66 -4.02 2.85 -6.65
CA LYS A 66 -5.03 3.89 -6.35
C LYS A 66 -6.28 3.30 -5.74
N ASP A 67 -6.78 2.20 -6.30
CA ASP A 67 -7.94 1.49 -5.75
C ASP A 67 -7.65 0.99 -4.33
N LEU A 68 -6.44 0.45 -4.09
CA LEU A 68 -6.00 0.03 -2.76
C LEU A 68 -5.98 1.20 -1.78
N LEU A 69 -5.35 2.32 -2.12
CA LEU A 69 -5.35 3.50 -1.24
C LEU A 69 -6.78 3.99 -0.95
N GLY A 70 -7.64 3.99 -1.98
CA GLY A 70 -9.04 4.38 -1.84
C GLY A 70 -9.78 3.56 -0.78
N ILE A 71 -9.67 2.22 -0.82
CA ILE A 71 -10.31 1.37 0.18
C ILE A 71 -9.69 1.50 1.58
N MET A 72 -8.39 1.81 1.66
CA MET A 72 -7.70 1.99 2.94
C MET A 72 -8.18 3.26 3.65
N HIS A 73 -8.56 4.30 2.90
CA HIS A 73 -9.17 5.51 3.44
C HIS A 73 -10.62 5.34 3.89
N GLU A 74 -11.31 4.27 3.45
CA GLU A 74 -12.67 3.95 3.93
C GLU A 74 -12.66 3.37 5.37
N ASP A 75 -11.56 2.75 5.82
CA ASP A 75 -11.41 2.24 7.20
C ASP A 75 -10.67 3.26 8.07
N GLU A 76 -11.37 3.85 9.05
CA GLU A 76 -10.81 4.90 9.91
C GLU A 76 -9.57 4.44 10.71
N SER A 77 -9.47 3.16 11.09
CA SER A 77 -8.26 2.68 11.78
C SER A 77 -7.06 2.61 10.84
N VAL A 78 -7.25 2.11 9.61
CA VAL A 78 -6.19 2.04 8.60
C VAL A 78 -5.78 3.45 8.17
N LYS A 79 -6.74 4.33 7.94
CA LYS A 79 -6.51 5.75 7.64
C LYS A 79 -5.68 6.45 8.71
N THR A 80 -5.94 6.16 9.98
CA THR A 80 -5.14 6.70 11.10
C THR A 80 -3.69 6.20 11.03
N LEU A 81 -3.50 4.89 10.82
CA LEU A 81 -2.16 4.31 10.65
C LEU A 81 -1.40 4.94 9.49
N LEU A 82 -2.05 5.11 8.33
CA LEU A 82 -1.44 5.70 7.14
C LEU A 82 -1.05 7.17 7.33
N ARG A 83 -1.73 7.91 8.22
CA ARG A 83 -1.39 9.30 8.55
C ARG A 83 -0.21 9.41 9.51
N GLN A 84 -0.08 8.44 10.41
CA GLN A 84 0.95 8.41 11.45
C GLN A 84 2.29 7.86 10.96
N HIS A 85 2.25 6.94 10.00
CA HIS A 85 3.41 6.19 9.53
C HIS A 85 3.60 6.31 8.03
N HIS A 86 4.81 6.03 7.56
CA HIS A 86 5.12 5.91 6.13
C HIS A 86 5.29 4.44 5.77
N TYR A 87 4.66 4.01 4.67
CA TYR A 87 4.67 2.61 4.27
C TYR A 87 5.16 2.45 2.83
N ALA A 88 6.08 1.51 2.60
CA ALA A 88 6.37 1.00 1.27
C ALA A 88 5.50 -0.23 1.01
N ILE A 89 4.62 -0.15 0.01
CA ILE A 89 3.70 -1.22 -0.38
C ILE A 89 3.99 -1.64 -1.81
N SER A 90 4.22 -2.93 -2.01
CA SER A 90 4.44 -3.49 -3.35
C SER A 90 3.67 -4.77 -3.57
N LEU A 91 3.25 -4.97 -4.81
CA LEU A 91 2.66 -6.20 -5.31
C LEU A 91 3.48 -6.64 -6.54
N ASN A 92 4.00 -7.85 -6.53
CA ASN A 92 4.74 -8.39 -7.67
C ASN A 92 3.80 -9.23 -8.58
N SER A 93 4.35 -9.74 -9.70
CA SER A 93 3.60 -10.57 -10.64
C SER A 93 3.20 -11.95 -10.09
N ASP A 94 3.83 -12.39 -9.00
CA ASP A 94 3.48 -13.62 -8.27
C ASP A 94 2.36 -13.38 -7.24
N PHE A 95 1.75 -12.19 -7.26
CA PHE A 95 0.71 -11.77 -6.32
C PHE A 95 1.16 -11.77 -4.86
N LEU A 96 2.46 -11.60 -4.61
CA LEU A 96 3.01 -11.36 -3.27
C LEU A 96 2.88 -9.87 -2.93
N LEU A 97 1.99 -9.56 -1.98
CA LEU A 97 1.87 -8.23 -1.41
C LEU A 97 2.86 -8.08 -0.26
N SER A 98 3.72 -7.07 -0.34
CA SER A 98 4.70 -6.74 0.70
C SER A 98 4.43 -5.35 1.26
N ILE A 99 4.52 -5.22 2.59
CA ILE A 99 4.33 -3.98 3.33
C ILE A 99 5.52 -3.82 4.27
N LYS A 100 6.18 -2.66 4.20
CA LYS A 100 7.26 -2.28 5.09
C LYS A 100 6.94 -0.93 5.71
N ASP A 101 7.17 -0.80 7.01
CA ASP A 101 7.17 0.49 7.68
C ASP A 101 8.52 1.17 7.38
N ILE A 102 8.44 2.29 6.65
CA ILE A 102 9.59 3.12 6.28
C ILE A 102 9.50 4.49 6.97
N THR A 103 8.74 4.58 8.06
CA THR A 103 8.68 5.80 8.86
C THR A 103 10.10 6.19 9.25
N PRO A 104 10.59 7.36 8.83
CA PRO A 104 11.93 7.80 9.21
C PRO A 104 12.00 7.85 10.74
N PRO A 105 13.13 7.42 11.34
CA PRO A 105 13.39 7.67 12.75
C PRO A 105 13.14 9.14 13.06
N PRO A 106 12.74 9.50 14.30
CA PRO A 106 12.60 10.90 14.71
C PRO A 106 13.99 11.54 14.85
N GLU A 107 14.69 11.71 13.74
CA GLU A 107 15.85 12.58 13.59
C GLU A 107 15.53 13.56 12.45
N SER A 108 15.30 14.80 12.88
CA SER A 108 15.44 16.04 12.13
C SER A 108 14.45 16.29 10.99
N GLU A 109 13.59 17.27 11.22
CA GLU A 109 13.28 18.25 10.19
C GLU A 109 14.59 18.63 9.49
N GLU A 110 14.83 18.11 8.29
CA GLU A 110 15.64 18.83 7.32
C GLU A 110 14.84 20.10 7.02
N GLU A 111 15.13 21.15 7.79
CA GLU A 111 14.96 22.52 7.35
C GLU A 111 15.53 22.58 5.92
N GLU A 112 14.65 22.82 4.96
CA GLU A 112 15.01 23.38 3.67
C GLU A 112 15.56 24.78 3.95
N VAL A 113 16.82 24.85 4.37
CA VAL A 113 17.61 26.07 4.32
C VAL A 113 18.00 26.25 2.86
N GLU A 114 17.07 26.78 2.07
CA GLU A 114 17.39 27.41 0.79
C GLU A 114 18.13 28.72 1.09
N GLU A 115 19.43 28.61 1.34
CA GLU A 115 20.39 29.72 1.27
C GLU A 115 20.89 29.81 -0.17
N LYS A 116 20.44 30.81 -0.95
CA LYS A 116 21.25 32.00 -1.33
C LYS A 116 20.60 32.83 -2.44
#